data_AF-A0A2N3B6B7-F1
#
_entry.id   AF-A0A2N3B6B7-F1
#
_cell.length_a   1.000
_cell.length_b   1.000
_cell.length_c   1.000
_cell.angle_alpha   90.00
_cell.angle_beta   90.00
_cell.angle_gamma   90.00
#
_symmetry.space_group_name_H-M   'P 1'
#
loop_
_entity.id
_entity.type
_entity.pdbx_description
1 polymer ?
#
loop_
_entity_poly.entity_id
_entity_poly.type
_entity_poly.pdbx_seq_one_letter_code
_entity_poly.pdbx_strand_id
1 'polypeptide(L)'
;FRTLFGDPRWSVSFWNALGNNVWFFLIHMLVQNPIGVALAAILSTPGLRMAAFYRTAIFIPAILSFVIVGFAWKLILSPIWGVAPGILDLVGLKALFAPWLGREGSALTTLALISVWQFVGIPMMLIYAALLSIPDEVIEAAELDGVTGWSQFLKIKLPLILPSIGIISILTFVGNFNAFDLIYVSQGALAGPNFATDILGTFLYRTFFGFQLQLGDPHMGATIATAMFGVILAGVCVYLFAIQTRLRRYQF
;
A
#
# COMPACT_ATOMS: atom_id res chain seq x y z
N PHE A 1 7.47 25.05 12.62
CA PHE A 1 8.59 24.08 12.72
C PHE A 1 9.21 23.97 14.10
N ARG A 2 9.71 25.06 14.74
CA ARG A 2 10.27 24.97 16.10
C ARG A 2 9.30 24.35 17.11
N THR A 3 8.04 24.73 17.08
CA THR A 3 7.00 24.12 17.93
C THR A 3 6.73 22.66 17.56
N LEU A 4 6.57 22.35 16.27
CA LEU A 4 6.30 20.98 15.79
C LEU A 4 7.37 19.98 16.24
N PHE A 5 8.65 20.36 16.17
CA PHE A 5 9.76 19.46 16.50
C PHE A 5 10.33 19.65 17.91
N GLY A 6 10.14 20.82 18.53
CA GLY A 6 10.71 21.16 19.84
C GLY A 6 9.74 21.00 21.00
N ASP A 7 8.43 21.03 20.77
CA ASP A 7 7.44 20.75 21.81
C ASP A 7 7.22 19.22 21.92
N PRO A 8 7.40 18.62 23.11
CA PRO A 8 7.17 17.19 23.32
C PRO A 8 5.78 16.71 22.87
N ARG A 9 4.73 17.54 22.99
CA ARG A 9 3.37 17.15 22.61
C ARG A 9 3.23 16.97 21.11
N TRP A 10 3.73 17.94 20.34
CA TRP A 10 3.63 17.93 18.87
C TRP A 10 4.61 16.95 18.24
N SER A 11 5.82 16.89 18.76
CA SER A 11 6.87 16.02 18.23
C SER A 11 6.52 14.54 18.40
N VAL A 12 6.01 14.13 19.56
CA VAL A 12 5.59 12.73 19.80
C VAL A 12 4.50 12.31 18.81
N SER A 13 3.46 13.12 18.61
CA SER A 13 2.41 12.82 17.63
C SER A 13 2.93 12.79 16.19
N PHE A 14 3.82 13.71 15.82
CA PHE A 14 4.43 13.72 14.49
C PHE A 14 5.26 12.47 14.22
N TRP A 15 6.12 12.07 15.17
CA TRP A 15 6.97 10.89 15.02
C TRP A 15 6.16 9.58 15.05
N ASN A 16 5.10 9.51 15.85
CA ASN A 16 4.14 8.41 15.81
C ASN A 16 3.50 8.30 14.41
N ALA A 17 2.98 9.42 13.90
CA ALA A 17 2.33 9.47 12.59
C ALA A 17 3.28 9.09 11.44
N LEU A 18 4.52 9.60 11.48
CA LEU A 18 5.56 9.24 10.51
C LEU A 18 5.94 7.76 10.60
N GLY A 19 6.11 7.23 11.81
CA GLY A 19 6.40 5.81 12.04
C GLY A 19 5.30 4.90 11.49
N ASN A 20 4.04 5.28 11.70
CA ASN A 20 2.90 4.57 11.15
C ASN A 20 2.84 4.65 9.62
N ASN A 21 3.15 5.79 8.98
CA ASN A 21 3.30 5.85 7.53
C ASN A 21 4.39 4.91 7.01
N VAL A 22 5.53 4.84 7.68
CA VAL A 22 6.62 3.93 7.32
C VAL A 22 6.15 2.48 7.44
N TRP A 23 5.49 2.10 8.54
CA TRP A 23 4.94 0.76 8.70
C TRP A 23 3.90 0.42 7.63
N PHE A 24 2.96 1.33 7.39
CA PHE A 24 1.93 1.21 6.37
C PHE A 24 2.54 1.02 4.96
N PHE A 25 3.56 1.83 4.63
CA PHE A 25 4.33 1.69 3.40
C PHE A 25 5.09 0.37 3.30
N LEU A 26 5.74 -0.08 4.38
CA LEU A 26 6.48 -1.36 4.40
C LEU A 26 5.55 -2.54 4.11
N ILE A 27 4.33 -2.55 4.67
CA ILE A 27 3.34 -3.58 4.33
C ILE A 27 3.00 -3.55 2.84
N HIS A 28 2.78 -2.37 2.24
CA HIS A 28 2.50 -2.30 0.80
C HIS A 28 3.71 -2.74 -0.03
N MET A 29 4.92 -2.35 0.35
CA MET A 29 6.13 -2.72 -0.36
C MET A 29 6.41 -4.23 -0.28
N LEU A 30 6.17 -4.87 0.87
CA LEU A 30 6.45 -6.29 1.11
C LEU A 30 5.30 -7.22 0.73
N VAL A 31 4.07 -6.72 0.66
CA VAL A 31 2.88 -7.53 0.38
C VAL A 31 2.25 -7.14 -0.95
N GLN A 32 1.87 -5.87 -1.14
CA GLN A 32 1.18 -5.44 -2.36
C GLN A 32 2.02 -5.62 -3.61
N ASN A 33 3.28 -5.17 -3.60
CA ASN A 33 4.12 -5.21 -4.79
C ASN A 33 4.48 -6.65 -5.18
N PRO A 34 4.92 -7.53 -4.26
CA PRO A 34 5.16 -8.93 -4.60
C PRO A 34 3.91 -9.67 -5.06
N ILE A 35 2.74 -9.44 -4.43
CA ILE A 35 1.49 -10.03 -4.91
C ILE A 35 1.15 -9.48 -6.30
N GLY A 36 1.33 -8.19 -6.54
CA GLY A 36 1.13 -7.57 -7.86
C GLY A 36 2.01 -8.18 -8.94
N VAL A 37 3.29 -8.41 -8.65
CA VAL A 37 4.24 -9.12 -9.54
C VAL A 37 3.78 -10.56 -9.79
N ALA A 38 3.41 -11.29 -8.73
CA ALA A 38 2.98 -12.68 -8.84
C ALA A 38 1.70 -12.81 -9.69
N LEU A 39 0.70 -11.96 -9.43
CA LEU A 39 -0.53 -11.93 -10.22
C LEU A 39 -0.23 -11.56 -11.68
N ALA A 40 0.57 -10.52 -11.92
CA ALA A 40 0.94 -10.12 -13.28
C ALA A 40 1.67 -11.26 -14.03
N ALA A 41 2.57 -11.98 -13.35
CA ALA A 41 3.26 -13.14 -13.92
C ALA A 41 2.27 -14.24 -14.33
N ILE A 42 1.34 -14.61 -13.45
CA ILE A 42 0.29 -15.60 -13.73
C ILE A 42 -0.54 -15.16 -14.93
N LEU A 43 -1.00 -13.91 -14.94
CA LEU A 43 -1.81 -13.35 -16.02
C LEU A 43 -1.07 -13.22 -17.36
N SER A 44 0.25 -13.08 -17.34
CA SER A 44 1.10 -13.05 -18.54
C SER A 44 1.33 -14.44 -19.17
N THR A 45 0.81 -15.51 -18.56
CA THR A 45 1.00 -16.87 -19.07
C THR A 45 0.15 -17.09 -20.33
N PRO A 46 0.76 -17.53 -21.45
CA PRO A 46 0.02 -17.85 -22.67
C PRO A 46 -1.06 -18.91 -22.40
N GLY A 47 -2.25 -18.71 -22.97
CA GLY A 47 -3.35 -19.68 -22.87
C GLY A 47 -4.14 -19.67 -21.56
N LEU A 48 -3.92 -18.70 -20.66
CA LEU A 48 -4.74 -18.53 -19.47
C LEU A 48 -6.20 -18.24 -19.87
N ARG A 49 -7.08 -19.23 -19.65
CA ARG A 49 -8.52 -19.05 -19.87
C ARG A 49 -9.06 -17.97 -18.94
N MET A 50 -9.99 -17.16 -19.42
CA MET A 50 -10.67 -16.12 -18.62
C MET A 50 -9.73 -15.02 -18.06
N ALA A 51 -8.56 -14.79 -18.68
CA ALA A 51 -7.63 -13.72 -18.25
C ALA A 51 -8.29 -12.33 -18.16
N ALA A 52 -9.26 -12.02 -19.02
CA ALA A 52 -10.04 -10.78 -18.94
C ALA A 52 -10.89 -10.71 -17.66
N PHE A 53 -11.56 -11.80 -17.29
CA PHE A 53 -12.36 -11.87 -16.06
C PHE A 53 -11.50 -11.71 -14.81
N TYR A 54 -10.34 -12.37 -14.75
CA TYR A 54 -9.43 -12.24 -13.61
C TYR A 54 -8.91 -10.80 -13.45
N ARG A 55 -8.54 -10.13 -14.55
CA ARG A 55 -8.14 -8.70 -14.52
C ARG A 55 -9.24 -7.84 -13.93
N THR A 56 -10.47 -8.00 -14.43
CA THR A 56 -11.62 -7.25 -13.95
C THR A 56 -11.88 -7.52 -12.47
N ALA A 57 -11.91 -8.79 -12.05
CA ALA A 57 -12.16 -9.17 -10.66
C ALA A 57 -11.11 -8.59 -9.69
N ILE A 58 -9.83 -8.59 -10.07
CA ILE A 58 -8.73 -8.03 -9.25
C ILE A 58 -8.78 -6.50 -9.23
N PHE A 59 -9.26 -5.85 -10.30
CA PHE A 59 -9.27 -4.40 -10.42
C PHE A 59 -10.54 -3.74 -9.84
N ILE A 60 -11.68 -4.45 -9.78
CA ILE A 60 -12.96 -3.95 -9.26
C ILE A 60 -12.80 -3.25 -7.89
N PRO A 61 -12.08 -3.81 -6.89
CA PRO A 61 -11.91 -3.17 -5.59
C PRO A 61 -11.33 -1.75 -5.66
N ALA A 62 -10.44 -1.47 -6.62
CA ALA A 62 -9.78 -0.18 -6.77
C ALA A 62 -10.75 0.96 -7.17
N ILE A 63 -11.93 0.61 -7.70
CA ILE A 63 -12.96 1.55 -8.14
C ILE A 63 -13.95 1.87 -6.99
N LEU A 64 -13.96 1.04 -5.93
CA LEU A 64 -14.85 1.24 -4.79
C LEU A 64 -14.43 2.48 -4.00
N SER A 65 -15.42 3.23 -3.50
CA SER A 65 -15.15 4.38 -2.63
C SER A 65 -14.57 3.93 -1.29
N PHE A 66 -13.68 4.75 -0.72
CA PHE A 66 -13.11 4.50 0.60
C PHE A 66 -14.17 4.35 1.70
N VAL A 67 -15.29 5.09 1.57
CA VAL A 67 -16.41 5.01 2.52
C VAL A 67 -17.04 3.62 2.51
N ILE A 68 -17.35 3.08 1.33
CA ILE A 68 -17.93 1.75 1.19
C ILE A 68 -16.95 0.69 1.70
N VAL A 69 -15.68 0.78 1.29
CA VAL A 69 -14.63 -0.17 1.70
C VAL A 69 -14.46 -0.18 3.21
N GLY A 70 -14.28 0.99 3.83
CA GLY A 70 -14.08 1.10 5.28
C GLY A 70 -15.29 0.59 6.08
N PHE A 71 -16.51 0.92 5.64
CA PHE A 71 -17.72 0.43 6.30
C PHE A 71 -17.93 -1.08 6.13
N ALA A 72 -17.73 -1.61 4.91
CA ALA A 72 -17.88 -3.03 4.62
C ALA A 72 -16.88 -3.87 5.43
N TRP A 73 -15.61 -3.47 5.47
CA TRP A 73 -14.60 -4.19 6.25
C TRP A 73 -14.82 -4.07 7.77
N LYS A 74 -15.30 -2.93 8.27
CA LYS A 74 -15.76 -2.83 9.67
C LYS A 74 -16.85 -3.83 10.00
N LEU A 75 -17.82 -4.01 9.09
CA LEU A 75 -18.90 -4.96 9.27
C LEU A 75 -18.37 -6.40 9.23
N ILE A 76 -17.56 -6.74 8.23
CA ILE A 76 -16.97 -8.08 8.05
C ILE A 76 -16.13 -8.48 9.26
N LEU A 77 -15.31 -7.56 9.78
CA LEU A 77 -14.38 -7.79 10.89
C LEU A 77 -15.00 -7.54 12.28
N SER A 78 -16.29 -7.20 12.35
CA SER A 78 -16.96 -6.97 13.63
C SER A 78 -16.91 -8.23 14.50
N PRO A 79 -16.44 -8.14 15.75
CA PRO A 79 -16.42 -9.28 16.67
C PRO A 79 -17.83 -9.67 17.15
N ILE A 80 -18.82 -8.79 16.98
CA ILE A 80 -20.18 -8.97 17.52
C ILE A 80 -21.12 -9.55 16.46
N TRP A 81 -21.08 -9.02 15.23
CA TRP A 81 -22.01 -9.37 14.15
C TRP A 81 -21.31 -9.58 12.80
N GLY A 82 -19.98 -9.66 12.80
CA GLY A 82 -19.20 -9.86 11.59
C GLY A 82 -19.23 -11.29 11.09
N VAL A 83 -18.94 -11.45 9.81
CA VAL A 83 -18.93 -12.76 9.14
C VAL A 83 -17.57 -13.44 9.29
N ALA A 84 -16.48 -12.68 9.50
CA ALA A 84 -15.12 -13.21 9.62
C ALA A 84 -14.96 -14.26 10.74
N PRO A 85 -15.50 -14.08 11.97
CA PRO A 85 -15.44 -15.12 13.00
C PRO A 85 -16.09 -16.43 12.57
N GLY A 86 -17.24 -16.35 11.89
CA GLY A 86 -17.98 -17.52 11.41
C GLY A 86 -17.24 -18.26 10.30
N ILE A 87 -16.67 -17.54 9.32
CA ILE A 87 -15.85 -18.14 8.26
C ILE A 87 -14.62 -18.83 8.85
N LEU A 88 -13.95 -18.20 9.82
CA LEU A 88 -12.80 -18.79 10.49
C LEU A 88 -13.18 -20.03 11.31
N ASP A 89 -14.38 -20.05 11.90
CA ASP A 89 -14.91 -21.22 12.61
C ASP A 89 -15.09 -22.43 11.68
N LEU A 90 -15.65 -22.20 10.48
CA LEU A 90 -15.88 -23.26 9.48
C LEU A 90 -14.59 -23.97 9.05
N VAL A 91 -13.46 -23.27 9.06
CA VAL A 91 -12.14 -23.83 8.69
C VAL A 91 -11.27 -24.19 9.91
N GLY A 92 -11.84 -24.16 11.12
CA GLY A 92 -11.13 -24.51 12.36
C GLY A 92 -10.11 -23.47 12.84
N LEU A 93 -10.11 -22.26 12.28
CA LEU A 93 -9.17 -21.18 12.57
C LEU A 93 -9.77 -20.08 13.46
N LYS A 94 -10.89 -20.33 14.13
CA LYS A 94 -11.56 -19.36 15.01
C LYS A 94 -10.62 -18.77 16.08
N ALA A 95 -9.67 -19.57 16.57
CA ALA A 95 -8.69 -19.14 17.56
C ALA A 95 -7.77 -18.01 17.06
N LEU A 96 -7.59 -17.85 15.75
CA LEU A 96 -6.83 -16.76 15.15
C LEU A 96 -7.63 -15.45 15.06
N PHE A 97 -8.95 -15.52 15.22
CA PHE A 97 -9.78 -14.33 15.22
C PHE A 97 -9.53 -13.51 16.48
N ALA A 98 -9.33 -12.22 16.28
CA ALA A 98 -9.28 -11.22 17.33
C ALA A 98 -10.00 -9.95 16.82
N PRO A 99 -10.40 -9.03 17.71
CA PRO A 99 -10.93 -7.72 17.30
C PRO A 99 -9.80 -6.87 16.68
N TRP A 100 -9.37 -7.21 15.46
CA TRP A 100 -8.12 -6.71 14.87
C TRP A 100 -8.12 -5.18 14.71
N LEU A 101 -9.25 -4.59 14.34
CA LEU A 101 -9.41 -3.13 14.24
C LEU A 101 -9.49 -2.43 15.61
N GLY A 102 -9.74 -3.17 16.69
CA GLY A 102 -9.87 -2.65 18.05
C GLY A 102 -8.62 -2.78 18.91
N ARG A 103 -7.53 -3.34 18.40
CA ARG A 103 -6.25 -3.52 19.12
C ARG A 103 -5.15 -2.66 18.51
N GLU A 104 -4.41 -1.94 19.35
CA GLU A 104 -3.32 -1.05 18.92
C GLU A 104 -2.29 -1.75 18.03
N GLY A 105 -1.87 -2.96 18.42
CA GLY A 105 -0.84 -3.71 17.68
C GLY A 105 -1.28 -4.29 16.32
N SER A 106 -2.59 -4.41 16.04
CA SER A 106 -3.07 -5.02 14.79
C SER A 106 -3.85 -4.08 13.88
N ALA A 107 -4.44 -3.01 14.42
CA ALA A 107 -5.36 -2.17 13.66
C ALA A 107 -4.74 -1.57 12.41
N LEU A 108 -3.51 -1.02 12.50
CA LEU A 108 -2.84 -0.40 11.36
C LEU A 108 -2.48 -1.45 10.30
N THR A 109 -1.97 -2.61 10.71
CA THR A 109 -1.64 -3.71 9.81
C THR A 109 -2.89 -4.24 9.10
N THR A 110 -4.02 -4.37 9.82
CA THR A 110 -5.29 -4.76 9.21
C THR A 110 -5.77 -3.74 8.17
N LEU A 111 -5.71 -2.44 8.48
CA LEU A 111 -6.05 -1.39 7.52
C LEU A 111 -5.09 -1.38 6.32
N ALA A 112 -3.81 -1.62 6.53
CA ALA A 112 -2.84 -1.76 5.46
C ALA A 112 -3.21 -2.94 4.53
N LEU A 113 -3.57 -4.10 5.08
CA LEU A 113 -3.98 -5.25 4.27
C LEU A 113 -5.30 -5.02 3.51
N ILE A 114 -6.24 -4.28 4.10
CA ILE A 114 -7.47 -3.84 3.40
C ILE A 114 -7.10 -2.93 2.23
N SER A 115 -6.18 -1.99 2.43
CA SER A 115 -5.65 -1.11 1.39
C SER A 115 -4.94 -1.91 0.29
N VAL A 116 -4.10 -2.88 0.65
CA VAL A 116 -3.44 -3.78 -0.30
C VAL A 116 -4.49 -4.52 -1.14
N TRP A 117 -5.51 -5.10 -0.53
CA TRP A 117 -6.61 -5.75 -1.26
C TRP A 117 -7.32 -4.77 -2.22
N GLN A 118 -7.56 -3.54 -1.79
CA GLN A 118 -8.21 -2.53 -2.60
C GLN A 118 -7.36 -2.12 -3.80
N PHE A 119 -6.04 -1.97 -3.63
CA PHE A 119 -5.17 -1.34 -4.63
C PHE A 119 -4.23 -2.27 -5.38
N VAL A 120 -4.12 -3.56 -5.02
CA VAL A 120 -3.20 -4.51 -5.68
C VAL A 120 -3.41 -4.63 -7.19
N GLY A 121 -4.62 -4.35 -7.68
CA GLY A 121 -4.91 -4.35 -9.12
C GLY A 121 -4.13 -3.31 -9.92
N ILE A 122 -3.79 -2.16 -9.33
CA ILE A 122 -3.02 -1.10 -10.00
C ILE A 122 -1.58 -1.54 -10.31
N PRO A 123 -0.73 -1.90 -9.32
CA PRO A 123 0.63 -2.35 -9.61
C PRO A 123 0.62 -3.63 -10.45
N MET A 124 -0.35 -4.54 -10.25
CA MET A 124 -0.51 -5.72 -11.09
C MET A 124 -0.68 -5.34 -12.56
N MET A 125 -1.61 -4.44 -12.89
CA MET A 125 -1.85 -4.05 -14.29
C MET A 125 -0.67 -3.34 -14.93
N LEU A 126 0.04 -2.50 -14.17
CA LEU A 126 1.24 -1.81 -14.64
C LEU A 126 2.39 -2.80 -14.91
N ILE A 127 2.60 -3.77 -14.02
CA ILE A 127 3.61 -4.82 -14.21
C ILE A 127 3.22 -5.73 -15.38
N TYR A 128 1.94 -6.07 -15.49
CA TYR A 128 1.41 -6.88 -16.57
C TYR A 128 1.65 -6.19 -17.93
N ALA A 129 1.38 -4.89 -18.03
CA ALA A 129 1.69 -4.13 -19.24
C ALA A 129 3.19 -4.12 -19.57
N ALA A 130 4.06 -3.99 -18.55
CA ALA A 130 5.51 -4.07 -18.74
C ALA A 130 5.97 -5.46 -19.20
N LEU A 131 5.36 -6.53 -18.69
CA LEU A 131 5.63 -7.90 -19.15
C LEU A 131 5.23 -8.11 -20.61
N LEU A 132 4.10 -7.52 -21.05
CA LEU A 132 3.65 -7.58 -22.44
C LEU A 132 4.52 -6.77 -23.41
N SER A 133 5.27 -5.78 -22.91
CA SER A 133 6.18 -4.99 -23.76
C SER A 133 7.51 -5.67 -24.06
N ILE A 134 7.77 -6.83 -23.46
CA ILE A 134 8.99 -7.60 -23.74
C ILE A 134 8.87 -8.21 -25.15
N PRO A 135 9.82 -7.97 -26.08
CA PRO A 135 9.75 -8.55 -27.42
C PRO A 135 9.73 -10.07 -27.39
N ASP A 136 8.88 -10.69 -28.21
CA ASP A 136 8.76 -12.15 -28.29
C ASP A 136 10.07 -12.81 -28.69
N GLU A 137 10.88 -12.16 -29.54
CA GLU A 137 12.21 -12.63 -29.95
C GLU A 137 13.15 -12.92 -28.76
N VAL A 138 13.07 -12.11 -27.68
CA VAL A 138 13.87 -12.32 -26.46
C VAL A 138 13.41 -13.56 -25.71
N ILE A 139 12.09 -13.82 -25.73
CA ILE A 139 11.48 -14.99 -25.09
C ILE A 139 11.81 -16.25 -25.90
N GLU A 140 11.67 -16.22 -27.22
CA GLU A 140 12.02 -17.32 -28.12
C GLU A 140 13.51 -17.69 -28.02
N ALA A 141 14.41 -16.69 -28.00
CA ALA A 141 15.84 -16.93 -27.81
C ALA A 141 16.13 -17.66 -26.49
N ALA A 142 15.48 -17.27 -25.40
CA ALA A 142 15.63 -17.95 -24.11
C ALA A 142 15.11 -19.39 -24.15
N GLU A 143 14.06 -19.67 -24.93
CA GLU A 143 13.52 -21.03 -25.11
C GLU A 143 14.47 -21.91 -25.93
N LEU A 144 15.14 -21.36 -26.95
CA LEU A 144 16.21 -22.05 -27.69
C LEU A 144 17.38 -22.42 -26.79
N ASP A 145 17.69 -21.58 -25.79
CA ASP A 145 18.70 -21.85 -24.75
C ASP A 145 18.18 -22.80 -23.63
N GLY A 146 16.97 -23.34 -23.76
CA GLY A 146 16.36 -24.27 -22.81
C GLY A 146 15.81 -23.61 -21.54
N VAL A 147 15.74 -22.27 -21.49
CA VAL A 147 15.22 -21.52 -20.34
C VAL A 147 13.70 -21.34 -20.48
N THR A 148 12.94 -22.18 -19.78
CA THR A 148 11.47 -22.20 -19.86
C THR A 148 10.76 -21.99 -18.51
N GLY A 149 9.46 -21.72 -18.55
CA GLY A 149 8.58 -21.66 -17.39
C GLY A 149 9.01 -20.66 -16.31
N TRP A 150 9.09 -21.11 -15.06
CA TRP A 150 9.46 -20.25 -13.92
C TRP A 150 10.89 -19.71 -14.00
N SER A 151 11.81 -20.48 -14.60
CA SER A 151 13.20 -20.05 -14.83
C SER A 151 13.25 -18.88 -15.80
N GLN A 152 12.43 -18.92 -16.87
CA GLN A 152 12.31 -17.82 -17.83
C GLN A 152 11.77 -16.55 -17.18
N PHE A 153 10.78 -16.68 -16.28
CA PHE A 153 10.28 -15.53 -15.52
C PHE A 153 11.37 -14.90 -14.65
N LEU A 154 12.06 -15.69 -13.82
CA LEU A 154 13.04 -15.17 -12.87
C LEU A 154 14.31 -14.63 -13.53
N LYS A 155 14.78 -15.28 -14.61
CA LYS A 155 16.07 -14.95 -15.24
C LYS A 155 15.96 -13.94 -16.38
N ILE A 156 14.82 -13.86 -17.06
CA ILE A 156 14.63 -13.01 -18.24
C ILE A 156 13.59 -11.93 -17.95
N LYS A 157 12.34 -12.32 -17.71
CA LYS A 157 11.23 -11.36 -17.61
C LYS A 157 11.40 -10.41 -16.43
N LEU A 158 11.66 -10.94 -15.23
CA LEU A 158 11.76 -10.18 -14.00
C LEU A 158 12.89 -9.12 -14.06
N PRO A 159 14.13 -9.44 -14.47
CA PRO A 159 15.19 -8.45 -14.67
C PRO A 159 14.81 -7.34 -15.65
N LEU A 160 14.15 -7.68 -16.77
CA LEU A 160 13.75 -6.71 -17.79
C LEU A 160 12.69 -5.72 -17.28
N ILE A 161 11.80 -6.14 -16.36
CA ILE A 161 10.77 -5.28 -15.77
C ILE A 161 11.18 -4.60 -14.46
N LEU A 162 12.39 -4.81 -13.95
CA LEU A 162 12.88 -4.15 -12.74
C LEU A 162 12.73 -2.62 -12.77
N PRO A 163 13.00 -1.91 -13.89
CA PRO A 163 12.77 -0.47 -13.97
C PRO A 163 11.30 -0.10 -13.72
N SER A 164 10.36 -0.89 -14.26
CA SER A 164 8.91 -0.70 -14.08
C SER A 164 8.48 -0.96 -12.64
N ILE A 165 8.98 -2.03 -12.01
CA ILE A 165 8.77 -2.30 -10.58
C ILE A 165 9.29 -1.13 -9.74
N GLY A 166 10.40 -0.53 -10.16
CA GLY A 166 10.96 0.62 -9.48
C GLY A 166 10.05 1.85 -9.51
N ILE A 167 9.51 2.20 -10.68
CA ILE A 167 8.52 3.28 -10.82
C ILE A 167 7.29 3.01 -9.95
N ILE A 168 6.79 1.78 -9.97
CA ILE A 168 5.62 1.37 -9.17
C ILE A 168 5.90 1.48 -7.67
N SER A 169 7.13 1.18 -7.25
CA SER A 169 7.56 1.35 -5.85
C SER A 169 7.52 2.82 -5.43
N ILE A 170 7.91 3.75 -6.30
CA ILE A 170 7.78 5.21 -6.05
C ILE A 170 6.31 5.59 -5.94
N LEU A 171 5.46 5.16 -6.89
CA LEU A 171 4.03 5.47 -6.86
C LEU A 171 3.37 4.94 -5.58
N THR A 172 3.77 3.73 -5.17
CA THR A 172 3.32 3.12 -3.92
C THR A 172 3.77 3.95 -2.72
N PHE A 173 5.03 4.40 -2.67
CA PHE A 173 5.54 5.28 -1.62
C PHE A 173 4.74 6.59 -1.54
N VAL A 174 4.60 7.30 -2.65
CA VAL A 174 3.85 8.57 -2.71
C VAL A 174 2.40 8.37 -2.27
N GLY A 175 1.74 7.30 -2.73
CA GLY A 175 0.37 6.97 -2.33
C GLY A 175 0.23 6.70 -0.84
N ASN A 176 1.14 5.91 -0.26
CA ASN A 176 1.12 5.56 1.17
C ASN A 176 1.40 6.76 2.08
N PHE A 177 2.26 7.69 1.65
CA PHE A 177 2.55 8.90 2.42
C PHE A 177 1.49 10.00 2.27
N ASN A 178 0.66 9.94 1.22
CA ASN A 178 -0.54 10.76 1.07
C ASN A 178 -1.82 10.09 1.58
N ALA A 179 -1.73 8.86 2.12
CA ALA A 179 -2.90 8.14 2.59
C ALA A 179 -3.63 8.93 3.69
N PHE A 180 -4.96 8.86 3.66
CA PHE A 180 -5.83 9.50 4.64
C PHE A 180 -7.18 8.79 4.69
N ASP A 181 -7.82 8.62 3.54
CA ASP A 181 -9.26 8.33 3.43
C ASP A 181 -9.67 7.04 4.13
N LEU A 182 -8.98 5.93 3.84
CA LEU A 182 -9.33 4.62 4.43
C LEU A 182 -9.20 4.64 5.95
N ILE A 183 -8.13 5.26 6.48
CA ILE A 183 -7.89 5.34 7.93
C ILE A 183 -8.94 6.25 8.55
N TYR A 184 -9.22 7.41 7.98
CA TYR A 184 -10.21 8.35 8.51
C TYR A 184 -11.62 7.75 8.53
N VAL A 185 -12.06 7.10 7.45
CA VAL A 185 -13.37 6.42 7.40
C VAL A 185 -13.43 5.27 8.42
N SER A 186 -12.34 4.53 8.57
CA SER A 186 -12.31 3.32 9.40
C SER A 186 -12.03 3.62 10.87
N GLN A 187 -11.35 4.70 11.24
CA GLN A 187 -10.95 4.95 12.63
C GLN A 187 -11.25 6.37 13.10
N GLY A 188 -11.87 7.18 12.25
CA GLY A 188 -12.19 8.58 12.52
C GLY A 188 -10.95 9.47 12.57
N ALA A 189 -11.14 10.72 12.97
CA ALA A 189 -10.05 11.70 13.08
C ALA A 189 -8.99 11.32 14.13
N LEU A 190 -9.36 10.56 15.17
CA LEU A 190 -8.43 10.08 16.19
C LEU A 190 -7.52 8.96 15.69
N ALA A 191 -7.89 8.29 14.60
CA ALA A 191 -7.13 7.17 14.05
C ALA A 191 -6.76 6.13 15.14
N GLY A 192 -7.78 5.69 15.86
CA GLY A 192 -7.66 4.81 17.00
C GLY A 192 -7.38 3.34 16.65
N PRO A 193 -7.20 2.50 17.68
CA PRO A 193 -7.21 2.86 19.11
C PRO A 193 -5.94 3.64 19.49
N ASN A 194 -6.08 4.63 20.39
CA ASN A 194 -4.95 5.41 20.95
C ASN A 194 -3.92 5.92 19.92
N PHE A 195 -4.39 6.48 18.81
CA PHE A 195 -3.54 6.96 17.70
C PHE A 195 -2.64 5.89 17.05
N ALA A 196 -2.89 4.61 17.31
CA ALA A 196 -2.08 3.50 16.77
C ALA A 196 -2.21 3.35 15.24
N THR A 197 -3.25 3.91 14.63
CA THR A 197 -3.38 3.96 13.17
C THR A 197 -3.18 5.36 12.62
N ASP A 198 -2.76 6.31 13.46
CA ASP A 198 -2.60 7.71 13.07
C ASP A 198 -1.43 7.84 12.10
N ILE A 199 -1.71 8.32 10.90
CA ILE A 199 -0.73 8.62 9.87
C ILE A 199 -0.67 10.13 9.67
N LEU A 200 0.35 10.62 8.98
CA LEU A 200 0.57 12.05 8.76
C LEU A 200 -0.66 12.73 8.15
N GLY A 201 -1.40 12.06 7.26
CA GLY A 201 -2.65 12.57 6.71
C GLY A 201 -3.75 12.79 7.75
N THR A 202 -3.98 11.82 8.64
CA THR A 202 -5.00 11.94 9.70
C THR A 202 -4.57 12.93 10.78
N PHE A 203 -3.28 12.96 11.10
CA PHE A 203 -2.69 13.93 12.01
C PHE A 203 -2.80 15.37 11.48
N LEU A 204 -2.51 15.58 10.19
CA LEU A 204 -2.70 16.85 9.49
C LEU A 204 -4.15 17.29 9.56
N TYR A 205 -5.08 16.40 9.19
CA TYR A 205 -6.50 16.71 9.17
C TYR A 205 -6.99 17.12 10.56
N ARG A 206 -6.71 16.31 11.57
CA ARG A 206 -7.10 16.56 12.96
C ARG A 206 -6.52 17.88 13.49
N THR A 207 -5.28 18.20 13.12
CA THR A 207 -4.63 19.43 13.55
C THR A 207 -5.21 20.66 12.84
N PHE A 208 -5.43 20.58 11.53
CA PHE A 208 -5.90 21.71 10.73
C PHE A 208 -7.36 22.06 11.01
N PHE A 209 -8.23 21.05 11.03
CA PHE A 209 -9.68 21.23 11.15
C PHE A 209 -10.18 21.14 12.60
N GLY A 210 -9.37 20.61 13.51
CA GLY A 210 -9.78 20.32 14.87
C GLY A 210 -10.61 19.03 14.96
N PHE A 211 -10.95 18.65 16.18
CA PHE A 211 -11.79 17.49 16.44
C PHE A 211 -12.53 17.65 17.78
N GLN A 212 -13.84 17.40 17.78
CA GLN A 212 -14.72 17.59 18.93
C GLN A 212 -14.60 19.01 19.53
N LEU A 213 -14.04 19.13 20.75
CA LEU A 213 -13.88 20.40 21.46
C LEU A 213 -12.53 21.08 21.18
N GLN A 214 -11.61 20.40 20.49
CA GLN A 214 -10.33 20.98 20.10
C GLN A 214 -10.51 21.78 18.81
N LEU A 215 -10.28 23.08 18.91
CA LEU A 215 -10.23 23.97 17.76
C LEU A 215 -9.06 23.59 16.84
N GLY A 216 -9.27 23.69 15.54
CA GLY A 216 -8.21 23.51 14.56
C GLY A 216 -7.19 24.65 14.62
N ASP A 217 -5.93 24.31 14.32
CA ASP A 217 -4.84 25.26 14.12
C ASP A 217 -4.38 25.19 12.66
N PRO A 218 -4.87 26.10 11.79
CA PRO A 218 -4.49 26.13 10.38
C PRO A 218 -2.99 26.35 10.15
N HIS A 219 -2.31 27.10 11.04
CA HIS A 219 -0.88 27.38 10.92
C HIS A 219 -0.05 26.13 11.22
N MET A 220 -0.42 25.39 12.27
CA MET A 220 0.21 24.11 12.57
C MET A 220 -0.09 23.07 11.50
N GLY A 221 -1.34 22.98 11.04
CA GLY A 221 -1.73 22.08 9.95
C GLY A 221 -0.96 22.35 8.66
N ALA A 222 -0.77 23.63 8.27
CA ALA A 222 0.07 23.99 7.13
C ALA A 222 1.55 23.63 7.33
N THR A 223 2.07 23.75 8.56
CA THR A 223 3.43 23.30 8.90
C THR A 223 3.57 21.78 8.71
N ILE A 224 2.59 21.01 9.17
CA ILE A 224 2.57 19.54 9.01
C ILE A 224 2.48 19.19 7.52
N ALA A 225 1.63 19.87 6.74
CA ALA A 225 1.51 19.67 5.29
C ALA A 225 2.85 19.89 4.58
N THR A 226 3.56 20.96 4.95
CA THR A 226 4.88 21.27 4.40
C THR A 226 5.92 20.22 4.81
N ALA A 227 5.86 19.72 6.04
CA ALA A 227 6.72 18.62 6.50
C ALA A 227 6.43 17.32 5.75
N MET A 228 5.15 16.96 5.54
CA MET A 228 4.73 15.81 4.75
C MET A 228 5.28 15.89 3.32
N PHE A 229 5.11 17.06 2.67
CA PHE A 229 5.68 17.30 1.35
C PHE A 229 7.20 17.10 1.34
N GLY A 230 7.91 17.65 2.33
CA GLY A 230 9.36 17.48 2.47
C GLY A 230 9.78 16.01 2.64
N VAL A 231 9.04 15.22 3.43
CA VAL A 231 9.29 13.78 3.62
C VAL A 231 9.07 13.01 2.31
N ILE A 232 7.97 13.30 1.60
CA ILE A 232 7.68 12.66 0.31
C ILE A 232 8.76 13.02 -0.72
N LEU A 233 9.09 14.30 -0.83
CA LEU A 233 10.12 14.78 -1.75
C LEU A 233 11.49 14.14 -1.44
N ALA A 234 11.88 14.11 -0.17
CA ALA A 234 13.13 13.49 0.25
C ALA A 234 13.15 11.99 -0.09
N GLY A 235 12.07 11.26 0.20
CA GLY A 235 11.96 9.83 -0.12
C GLY A 235 12.03 9.54 -1.61
N VAL A 236 11.33 10.34 -2.44
CA VAL A 236 11.39 10.23 -3.90
C VAL A 236 12.80 10.56 -4.41
N CYS A 237 13.43 11.64 -3.94
CA CYS A 237 14.79 11.98 -4.32
C CYS A 237 15.79 10.88 -3.95
N VAL A 238 15.73 10.35 -2.72
CA VAL A 238 16.59 9.25 -2.28
C VAL A 238 16.43 8.05 -3.21
N TYR A 239 15.19 7.69 -3.56
CA TYR A 239 14.94 6.59 -4.49
C TYR A 239 15.54 6.86 -5.87
N LEU A 240 15.24 8.00 -6.49
CA LEU A 240 15.70 8.34 -7.83
C LEU A 240 17.24 8.41 -7.89
N PHE A 241 17.87 9.09 -6.93
CA PHE A 241 19.32 9.30 -6.94
C PHE A 241 20.11 8.07 -6.48
N ALA A 242 19.61 7.26 -5.54
CA ALA A 242 20.36 6.11 -5.02
C ALA A 242 20.09 4.81 -5.79
N ILE A 243 18.86 4.59 -6.25
CA ILE A 243 18.42 3.31 -6.84
C ILE A 243 18.33 3.41 -8.37
N GLN A 244 17.66 4.45 -8.90
CA GLN A 244 17.45 4.54 -10.36
C GLN A 244 18.76 4.80 -11.13
N THR A 245 19.66 5.61 -10.58
CA THR A 245 21.00 5.84 -11.17
C THR A 245 21.83 4.55 -11.27
N ARG A 246 21.63 3.61 -10.34
CA ARG A 246 22.30 2.29 -10.37
C ARG A 246 21.66 1.36 -11.39
N LEU A 247 20.32 1.36 -11.50
CA LEU A 247 19.61 0.52 -12.47
C LEU A 247 19.92 0.92 -13.92
N ARG A 248 20.05 2.22 -14.21
CA ARG A 248 20.44 2.72 -15.54
C ARG A 248 21.86 2.31 -15.97
N ARG A 249 22.76 2.04 -15.03
CA ARG A 249 24.15 1.62 -15.36
C ARG A 249 24.24 0.20 -15.92
N TYR A 250 23.19 -0.62 -15.79
CA TYR A 250 23.15 -2.00 -16.29
C TYR A 250 22.40 -2.16 -17.62
N GLN A 251 21.97 -1.05 -18.24
CA GLN A 251 21.28 -1.06 -19.54
C GLN A 251 22.23 -0.79 -20.73
N PHE A 252 23.54 -0.83 -20.50
CA PHE A 252 24.58 -0.69 -21.53
C PHE A 252 25.59 -1.83 -21.41
#